data_AF-A0A931T5J7-F1
#
_entry.id   AF-A0A931T5J7-F1
#
_cell.length_a   1.000
_cell.length_b   1.000
_cell.length_c   1.000
_cell.angle_alpha   90.00
_cell.angle_beta   90.00
_cell.angle_gamma   90.00
#
_symmetry.space_group_name_H-M   'P 1'
#
loop_
_entity.id
_entity.type
_entity.pdbx_description
1 polymer ?
#
loop_
_entity_poly.entity_id
_entity_poly.type
_entity_poly.pdbx_seq_one_letter_code
_entity_poly.pdbx_strand_id
1 'polypeptide(L)'
;MPCNHLGPIEVMQLAEERLRNEGTPEGSWDGLVYGFGEDVTGSQWTSVYTEIERRGDSWVVTKIDRMTTPIDAALEGLTRRPSRAS
;
A
#
# COMPACT_ATOMS: atom_id res chain seq x y z
N MET A 1 8.59 16.24 -13.86
CA MET A 1 9.60 15.44 -13.13
C MET A 1 8.96 14.10 -12.83
N PRO A 2 9.52 12.96 -13.28
CA PRO A 2 9.04 11.66 -12.84
C PRO A 2 9.16 11.60 -11.31
N CYS A 3 8.07 11.23 -10.65
CA CYS A 3 8.06 10.97 -9.22
C CYS A 3 9.04 9.82 -8.95
N ASN A 4 10.05 10.05 -8.11
CA ASN A 4 11.09 9.06 -7.79
C ASN A 4 10.62 8.04 -6.73
N HIS A 5 9.36 7.62 -6.82
CA HIS A 5 8.73 6.64 -5.92
C HIS A 5 7.74 5.78 -6.72
N LEU A 6 7.48 4.56 -6.24
CA LEU A 6 6.47 3.70 -6.82
C LEU A 6 5.08 4.35 -6.82
N GLY A 7 4.41 4.28 -7.96
CA GLY A 7 3.05 4.78 -8.11
C GLY A 7 2.01 3.79 -7.60
N PRO A 8 0.73 4.20 -7.55
CA PRO A 8 -0.34 3.34 -7.09
C PRO A 8 -0.49 2.01 -7.85
N ILE A 9 -0.24 2.01 -9.16
CA ILE A 9 -0.34 0.80 -9.99
C ILE A 9 0.72 -0.22 -9.56
N GLU A 10 1.96 0.24 -9.36
CA GLU A 10 3.06 -0.61 -8.93
C GLU A 10 2.81 -1.17 -7.51
N VAL A 11 2.28 -0.35 -6.60
CA VAL A 11 1.90 -0.78 -5.24
C VAL A 11 0.81 -1.86 -5.28
N MET A 12 -0.17 -1.74 -6.19
CA MET A 12 -1.18 -2.78 -6.39
C MET A 12 -0.56 -4.09 -6.87
N GLN A 13 0.39 -4.03 -7.81
CA GLN A 13 1.10 -5.22 -8.29
C GLN A 13 1.88 -5.92 -7.18
N LEU A 14 2.58 -5.15 -6.33
CA LEU A 14 3.31 -5.68 -5.17
C LEU A 14 2.38 -6.37 -4.17
N ALA A 15 1.21 -5.77 -3.89
CA ALA A 15 0.22 -6.36 -3.00
C ALA A 15 -0.26 -7.73 -3.51
N GLU A 16 -0.59 -7.81 -4.79
CA GLU A 16 -1.06 -9.06 -5.39
C GLU A 16 0.04 -10.12 -5.49
N GLU A 17 1.27 -9.73 -5.86
CA GLU A 17 2.42 -10.64 -5.89
C GLU A 17 2.66 -11.25 -4.51
N ARG A 18 2.63 -10.41 -3.47
CA ARG A 18 2.77 -10.88 -2.09
C ARG A 18 1.68 -11.89 -1.72
N LEU A 19 0.42 -11.57 -1.99
CA LEU A 19 -0.70 -12.46 -1.66
C LEU A 19 -0.62 -13.80 -2.40
N ARG A 20 -0.21 -13.77 -3.67
CA ARG A 20 0.04 -14.98 -4.47
C ARG A 20 1.20 -15.81 -3.91
N ASN A 21 2.30 -15.17 -3.53
CA ASN A 21 3.47 -15.83 -2.94
C ASN A 21 3.15 -16.44 -1.57
N GLU A 22 2.27 -15.81 -0.79
CA GLU A 22 1.77 -16.34 0.48
C GLU A 22 0.70 -17.45 0.30
N GLY A 23 0.26 -17.71 -0.94
CA GLY A 23 -0.78 -18.69 -1.24
C GLY A 23 -2.17 -18.29 -0.76
N THR A 24 -2.41 -16.98 -0.54
CA THR A 24 -3.70 -16.48 -0.07
C THR A 24 -4.74 -16.57 -1.19
N PRO A 25 -5.86 -17.29 -1.02
CA PRO A 25 -6.88 -17.42 -2.06
C PRO A 25 -7.49 -16.06 -2.43
N GLU A 26 -7.63 -15.77 -3.73
CA GLU A 26 -8.17 -14.48 -4.23
C GLU A 26 -9.54 -14.13 -3.64
N GLY A 27 -10.41 -15.13 -3.43
CA GLY A 27 -11.71 -14.93 -2.80
C GLY A 27 -11.68 -14.45 -1.35
N SER A 28 -10.50 -14.42 -0.72
CA SER A 28 -10.29 -13.92 0.64
C SER A 28 -9.63 -12.54 0.70
N TRP A 29 -9.32 -11.95 -0.47
CA TRP A 29 -8.59 -10.68 -0.56
C TRP A 29 -9.46 -9.48 -0.21
N ASP A 30 -10.78 -9.59 -0.31
CA ASP A 30 -11.69 -8.48 -0.02
C ASP A 30 -11.50 -7.95 1.42
N GLY A 31 -11.43 -6.62 1.54
CA GLY A 31 -11.14 -5.91 2.78
C GLY A 31 -9.70 -5.97 3.28
N LEU A 32 -8.77 -6.59 2.53
CA LEU A 32 -7.34 -6.47 2.81
C LEU A 32 -6.84 -5.07 2.49
N VAL A 33 -5.97 -4.59 3.36
CA VAL A 33 -5.26 -3.32 3.22
C VAL A 33 -3.78 -3.62 3.07
N TYR A 34 -3.16 -2.99 2.09
CA TYR A 34 -1.72 -3.06 1.87
C TYR A 34 -1.12 -1.66 1.98
N GLY A 35 -0.19 -1.52 2.93
CA GLY A 35 0.64 -0.33 3.07
C GLY A 35 2.01 -0.56 2.46
N PHE A 36 2.47 0.39 1.64
CA PHE A 36 3.82 0.40 1.09
C PHE A 36 4.47 1.75 1.35
N GLY A 37 5.66 1.72 1.94
CA GLY A 37 6.46 2.89 2.16
C GLY A 37 7.78 2.84 1.40
N GLU A 38 8.26 4.01 0.99
CA GLU A 38 9.55 4.15 0.34
C GLU A 38 10.23 5.40 0.84
N ASP A 39 11.46 5.26 1.33
CA ASP A 39 12.34 6.39 1.58
C ASP A 39 12.87 6.92 0.25
N VAL A 40 12.69 8.22 0.01
CA VAL A 40 13.03 8.85 -1.27
C VAL A 40 14.26 9.76 -1.10
N THR A 41 15.20 9.67 -2.05
CA THR A 41 16.38 10.54 -2.09
C THR A 41 16.24 11.59 -3.18
N GLY A 42 16.84 12.77 -2.96
CA GLY A 42 16.79 13.88 -3.94
C GLY A 42 15.44 14.59 -4.06
N SER A 43 14.56 14.42 -3.07
CA SER A 43 13.25 15.06 -2.96
C SER A 43 13.22 16.00 -1.75
N GLN A 44 12.26 16.94 -1.71
CA GLN A 44 11.95 17.71 -0.50
C GLN A 44 11.35 16.86 0.63
N TRP A 45 10.88 15.65 0.30
CA TRP A 45 10.33 14.67 1.23
C TRP A 45 11.38 13.60 1.54
N THR A 46 11.30 13.03 2.73
CA THR A 46 12.16 11.92 3.17
C THR A 46 11.57 10.57 2.81
N SER A 47 10.24 10.45 2.84
CA SER A 47 9.55 9.21 2.49
C SER A 47 8.17 9.47 1.90
N VAL A 48 7.65 8.45 1.21
CA VAL A 48 6.28 8.42 0.68
C VAL A 48 5.62 7.13 1.16
N TYR A 49 4.38 7.25 1.60
CA TYR A 49 3.55 6.11 2.00
C TYR A 49 2.31 6.05 1.11
N THR A 50 2.01 4.87 0.60
CA THR A 50 0.79 4.58 -0.16
C THR A 50 0.05 3.43 0.50
N GLU A 51 -1.24 3.64 0.77
CA GLU A 51 -2.15 2.60 1.25
C GLU A 51 -3.19 2.30 0.16
N ILE A 52 -3.41 1.01 -0.06
CA ILE A 52 -4.49 0.51 -0.92
C ILE A 52 -5.37 -0.47 -0.15
N GLU A 53 -6.64 -0.54 -0.52
CA GLU A 53 -7.63 -1.45 0.03
C GLU A 53 -8.29 -2.24 -1.11
N ARG A 54 -8.41 -3.55 -0.93
CA ARG A 54 -9.18 -4.40 -1.86
C ARG A 54 -10.67 -4.23 -1.57
N ARG A 55 -11.43 -3.86 -2.60
CA ARG A 55 -12.90 -3.72 -2.57
C ARG A 55 -13.50 -4.48 -3.74
N GLY A 56 -13.99 -5.69 -3.47
CA GLY A 56 -14.39 -6.65 -4.49
C GLY A 56 -13.22 -6.98 -5.42
N ASP A 57 -13.41 -6.71 -6.72
CA ASP A 57 -12.44 -7.05 -7.76
C ASP A 57 -11.39 -5.95 -8.04
N SER A 58 -11.42 -4.85 -7.27
CA SER A 58 -10.55 -3.70 -7.51
C SER A 58 -9.73 -3.32 -6.27
N TRP A 59 -8.52 -2.84 -6.51
CA TRP A 59 -7.74 -2.12 -5.51
C TRP A 59 -8.07 -0.63 -5.58
N VAL A 60 -8.27 -0.01 -4.42
CA VAL A 60 -8.56 1.41 -4.29
C VAL A 60 -7.50 2.06 -3.43
N VAL A 61 -6.91 3.15 -3.90
CA VAL A 61 -5.99 3.96 -3.08
C VAL A 61 -6.79 4.64 -1.98
N THR A 62 -6.43 4.35 -0.74
CA THR A 62 -7.08 4.93 0.46
C THR A 62 -6.25 6.02 1.09
N LYS A 63 -4.93 6.04 0.87
CA LYS A 63 -4.04 7.04 1.45
C LYS A 63 -2.78 7.23 0.61
N ILE A 64 -2.34 8.48 0.47
CA ILE A 64 -1.00 8.84 -0.03
C ILE A 64 -0.46 9.95 0.85
N ASP A 65 0.60 9.67 1.61
CA ASP A 65 1.28 10.65 2.46
C ASP A 65 2.70 10.87 1.97
N ARG A 66 3.15 12.12 2.04
CA ARG A 66 4.56 12.48 1.84
C ARG A 66 5.09 13.02 3.16
N MET A 67 6.15 12.44 3.67
CA MET A 67 6.63 12.70 5.02
C MET A 67 8.05 13.28 4.98
N THR A 68 8.38 14.11 5.97
CA THR A 68 9.71 14.68 6.18
C THR A 68 10.55 13.85 7.16
N THR A 69 10.09 12.64 7.46
CA THR A 69 10.75 11.66 8.32
C THR A 69 10.83 10.32 7.56
N PRO A 70 11.75 9.42 7.94
CA PRO A 70 11.79 8.07 7.37
C PRO A 70 10.47 7.33 7.59
N ILE A 71 10.18 6.34 6.74
CA ILE A 71 9.01 5.48 6.92
C ILE A 71 9.12 4.67 8.22
N ASP A 72 8.02 4.59 8.96
CA ASP A 72 7.90 3.64 10.07
C ASP A 72 7.52 2.25 9.53
N ALA A 73 8.34 1.24 9.83
CA ALA A 73 8.11 -0.14 9.45
C ALA A 73 6.76 -0.69 9.94
N ALA A 74 6.15 -0.11 10.98
CA ALA A 74 4.83 -0.48 11.46
C ALA A 74 3.68 -0.14 10.48
N LEU A 75 3.93 0.75 9.51
CA LEU A 75 2.94 1.15 8.50
C LEU A 75 2.89 0.20 7.29
N GLU A 76 3.89 -0.66 7.14
CA GLU A 76 4.08 -1.48 5.96
C GLU A 76 3.46 -2.87 6.09
N GLY A 77 3.01 -3.40 4.95
CA GLY A 77 2.52 -4.77 4.82
C GLY A 77 1.01 -4.93 4.79
N LEU A 78 0.55 -6.17 4.95
CA LEU A 78 -0.83 -6.59 4.83
C LEU A 78 -1.54 -6.54 6.19
N THR A 79 -2.67 -5.83 6.23
CA THR A 79 -3.58 -5.82 7.38
C THR A 79 -5.03 -5.98 6.91
N ARG A 80 -5.96 -6.20 7.84
CA ARG A 80 -7.40 -6.09 7.56
C ARG A 80 -7.91 -4.79 8.16
N ARG A 81 -8.66 -4.02 7.38
CA ARG A 81 -9.37 -2.87 7.97
C ARG A 81 -10.48 -3.42 8.87
N PRO A 82 -10.62 -2.93 10.12
CA PRO A 82 -11.76 -3.31 10.93
C PRO A 82 -13.04 -2.94 10.18
N SER A 83 -13.97 -3.88 10.06
CA SER A 83 -15.29 -3.65 9.49
C SER A 83 -15.89 -2.41 10.16
N ARG A 84 -16.12 -1.35 9.37
CA ARG A 84 -16.96 -0.25 9.84
C ARG A 84 -18.35 -0.82 9.98
N ALA A 85 -18.76 -1.13 11.22
CA ALA A 85 -20.16 -1.36 11.52
C ALA A 85 -20.93 -0.10 11.08
N SER A 86 -21.77 -0.27 10.06
CA SER A 86 -22.71 0.75 9.56
C SER A 86 -23.74 1.11 10.62
#